data_AF-A0A0A3J089-F1
#
_entry.id   AF-A0A0A3J089-F1
#
_cell.length_a   1.000
_cell.length_b   1.000
_cell.length_c   1.000
_cell.angle_alpha   90.00
_cell.angle_beta   90.00
_cell.angle_gamma   90.00
#
_symmetry.space_group_name_H-M   'P 1'
#
loop_
_entity.id
_entity.type
_entity.pdbx_description
1 polymer ?
#
loop_
_entity_poly.entity_id
_entity_poly.type
_entity_poly.pdbx_seq_one_letter_code
_entity_poly.pdbx_strand_id
1 'polypeptide(L)'
;MSLITISPGHYSPGSGAKDIIDEVTEARKIVNRIVRLLQNVDIGVTHIEDNISKTQEENLEYLIAQHNNTTRKLDVSVHFNSTSGRHDTNIGTEVLYVSDKMKAFASQISKAISNASGLRNRGGKKRTNLGFLNNMNKPAILIEICFVNSTVDVSLYQNYFEEICIAITNELIQYVKPGHIPIDSKSAQRNQEETNSNELNSTLKGTLSLQNFTGPTLITRLEEILTNKQKIKQMLEKGIKDQAIQPIWLEKLNNGTLTTSDFLGIGTLIAANKTE
;
A
#
# COMPACT_ATOMS: atom_id res chain seq x y z
N MET A 1 -20.85 -7.78 7.08
CA MET A 1 -21.35 -7.29 5.77
C MET A 1 -20.40 -6.20 5.28
N SER A 2 -20.01 -6.22 4.00
CA SER A 2 -19.11 -5.20 3.46
C SER A 2 -19.80 -3.83 3.42
N LEU A 3 -19.09 -2.80 3.88
CA LEU A 3 -19.53 -1.40 3.87
C LEU A 3 -18.86 -0.61 2.75
N ILE A 4 -17.63 -0.98 2.38
CA ILE A 4 -16.80 -0.31 1.38
C ILE A 4 -16.33 -1.37 0.39
N THR A 5 -16.44 -1.06 -0.91
CA THR A 5 -15.74 -1.82 -1.94
C THR A 5 -14.67 -0.92 -2.55
N ILE A 6 -13.43 -1.39 -2.54
CA ILE A 6 -12.25 -0.60 -2.94
C ILE A 6 -11.38 -1.36 -3.93
N SER A 7 -10.87 -0.67 -4.93
CA SER A 7 -9.92 -1.20 -5.91
C SER A 7 -8.79 -0.21 -6.21
N PRO A 8 -7.59 -0.71 -6.56
CA PRO A 8 -6.61 0.09 -7.27
C PRO A 8 -7.07 0.22 -8.74
N GLY A 9 -6.84 1.39 -9.33
CA GLY A 9 -7.07 1.62 -10.75
C GLY A 9 -6.19 0.73 -11.63
N HIS A 10 -6.62 0.54 -12.88
CA HIS A 10 -5.92 -0.25 -13.90
C HIS A 10 -5.77 -1.73 -13.51
N TYR A 11 -4.96 -2.50 -14.26
CA TYR A 11 -4.97 -3.97 -14.20
C TYR A 11 -3.59 -4.64 -14.04
N SER A 12 -2.50 -4.01 -14.47
CA SER A 12 -1.15 -4.53 -14.26
C SER A 12 -0.12 -3.42 -14.11
N PRO A 13 0.99 -3.63 -13.37
CA PRO A 13 2.09 -2.66 -13.34
C PRO A 13 2.49 -2.23 -14.76
N GLY A 14 2.55 -0.92 -15.00
CA GLY A 14 2.79 -0.32 -16.32
C GLY A 14 1.56 -0.05 -17.18
N SER A 15 0.36 -0.45 -16.75
CA SER A 15 -0.90 -0.17 -17.50
C SER A 15 -1.54 1.19 -17.19
N GLY A 16 -1.09 1.86 -16.13
CA GLY A 16 -1.46 3.23 -15.76
C GLY A 16 -0.35 4.24 -16.07
N ALA A 17 -0.43 5.41 -15.46
CA ALA A 17 0.62 6.41 -15.54
C ALA A 17 1.93 5.89 -14.91
N LYS A 18 3.05 6.20 -15.57
CA LYS A 18 4.38 5.77 -15.11
C LYS A 18 5.43 6.82 -15.41
N ASP A 19 6.17 7.21 -14.38
CA ASP A 19 7.40 7.99 -14.53
C ASP A 19 8.36 7.70 -13.37
N ILE A 20 8.38 8.54 -12.32
CA ILE A 20 9.23 8.35 -11.13
C ILE A 20 8.75 7.12 -10.34
N ILE A 21 7.43 6.93 -10.28
CA ILE A 21 6.75 5.76 -9.73
C ILE A 21 5.76 5.20 -10.76
N ASP A 22 5.32 3.97 -10.53
CA ASP A 22 4.31 3.28 -11.31
C ASP A 22 2.95 3.36 -10.60
N GLU A 23 1.94 3.92 -11.25
CA GLU A 23 0.61 4.17 -10.67
C GLU A 23 0.01 2.91 -10.05
N VAL A 24 -0.01 1.80 -10.79
CA VAL A 24 -0.69 0.56 -10.37
C VAL A 24 0.02 -0.06 -9.17
N THR A 25 1.35 -0.06 -9.20
CA THR A 25 2.16 -0.56 -8.09
C THR A 25 1.88 0.22 -6.80
N GLU A 26 1.82 1.54 -6.86
CA GLU A 26 1.59 2.38 -5.69
C GLU A 26 0.11 2.38 -5.24
N ALA A 27 -0.84 2.35 -6.18
CA ALA A 27 -2.26 2.22 -5.87
C ALA A 27 -2.55 0.92 -5.12
N ARG A 28 -1.97 -0.21 -5.54
CA ARG A 28 -2.07 -1.50 -4.82
C ARG A 28 -1.53 -1.40 -3.40
N LYS A 29 -0.41 -0.70 -3.16
CA LYS A 29 0.14 -0.50 -1.81
C LYS A 29 -0.84 0.26 -0.91
N ILE A 30 -1.36 1.38 -1.38
CA ILE A 30 -2.33 2.21 -0.64
C ILE A 30 -3.59 1.40 -0.33
N VAL A 31 -4.18 0.74 -1.33
CA VAL A 31 -5.43 -0.04 -1.16
C VAL A 31 -5.22 -1.19 -0.17
N ASN A 32 -4.14 -1.96 -0.31
CA ASN A 32 -3.82 -3.05 0.62
C ASN A 32 -3.64 -2.54 2.05
N ARG A 33 -3.04 -1.36 2.25
CA ARG A 33 -2.91 -0.78 3.58
C ARG A 33 -4.25 -0.32 4.15
N ILE A 34 -5.07 0.39 3.37
CA ILE A 34 -6.42 0.81 3.78
C ILE A 34 -7.29 -0.40 4.15
N VAL A 35 -7.26 -1.47 3.35
CA VAL A 35 -8.01 -2.71 3.62
C VAL A 35 -7.64 -3.29 4.98
N ARG A 36 -6.35 -3.40 5.29
CA ARG A 36 -5.88 -3.87 6.61
C ARG A 36 -6.33 -2.95 7.75
N LEU A 37 -6.21 -1.63 7.57
CA LEU A 37 -6.63 -0.66 8.58
C LEU A 37 -8.14 -0.77 8.87
N LEU A 38 -8.97 -0.92 7.84
CA LEU A 38 -10.42 -1.12 7.98
C LEU A 38 -10.75 -2.44 8.69
N GLN A 39 -10.09 -3.53 8.30
CA GLN A 39 -10.28 -4.85 8.92
C GLN A 39 -9.89 -4.85 10.40
N ASN A 40 -8.81 -4.18 10.77
CA ASN A 40 -8.34 -4.09 12.15
C ASN A 40 -9.31 -3.35 13.11
N VAL A 41 -10.27 -2.62 12.55
CA VAL A 41 -11.33 -1.95 13.33
C VAL A 41 -12.73 -2.47 13.00
N ASP A 42 -12.80 -3.71 12.49
CA ASP A 42 -14.04 -4.44 12.17
C ASP A 42 -14.97 -3.69 11.20
N ILE A 43 -14.39 -2.90 10.28
CA ILE A 43 -15.13 -2.26 9.20
C ILE A 43 -15.08 -3.18 7.99
N GLY A 44 -16.25 -3.69 7.60
CA GLY A 44 -16.37 -4.59 6.45
C GLY A 44 -15.89 -3.91 5.16
N VAL A 45 -14.93 -4.53 4.49
CA VAL A 45 -14.37 -4.05 3.22
C VAL A 45 -14.23 -5.21 2.24
N THR A 46 -14.53 -4.95 0.97
CA THR A 46 -14.23 -5.85 -0.15
C THR A 46 -13.12 -5.23 -0.99
N HIS A 47 -12.01 -5.94 -1.12
CA HIS A 47 -10.91 -5.58 -2.00
C HIS A 47 -11.08 -6.24 -3.36
N ILE A 48 -11.04 -5.45 -4.44
CA ILE A 48 -11.02 -5.94 -5.82
C ILE A 48 -9.70 -5.51 -6.43
N GLU A 49 -8.96 -6.47 -7.01
CA GLU A 49 -7.75 -6.20 -7.78
C GLU A 49 -7.87 -6.92 -9.11
N ASP A 50 -7.78 -6.16 -10.20
CA ASP A 50 -7.74 -6.73 -11.54
C ASP A 50 -6.30 -7.17 -11.87
N ASN A 51 -6.16 -8.42 -12.31
CA ASN A 51 -4.90 -9.04 -12.74
C ASN A 51 -5.09 -9.82 -14.05
N ILE A 52 -6.23 -9.66 -14.73
CA ILE A 52 -6.61 -10.47 -15.90
C ILE A 52 -6.85 -9.65 -17.15
N SER A 53 -7.26 -8.39 -17.02
CA SER A 53 -7.49 -7.51 -18.17
C SER A 53 -6.19 -7.21 -18.90
N LYS A 54 -6.31 -6.87 -20.18
CA LYS A 54 -5.19 -6.53 -21.08
C LYS A 54 -5.40 -5.17 -21.75
N THR A 55 -6.57 -4.58 -21.61
CA THR A 55 -6.89 -3.25 -22.13
C THR A 55 -7.58 -2.39 -21.07
N GLN A 56 -7.60 -1.07 -21.29
CA GLN A 56 -8.32 -0.13 -20.42
C GLN A 56 -9.84 -0.38 -20.44
N GLU A 57 -10.39 -0.78 -21.58
CA GLU A 57 -11.82 -1.09 -21.73
C GLU A 57 -12.20 -2.32 -20.91
N GLU A 58 -11.45 -3.42 -21.06
CA GLU A 58 -11.64 -4.66 -20.28
C GLU A 58 -11.54 -4.39 -18.78
N ASN A 59 -10.55 -3.59 -18.35
CA ASN A 59 -10.39 -3.24 -16.94
C ASN A 59 -11.57 -2.44 -16.40
N LEU A 60 -12.05 -1.47 -17.17
CA LEU A 60 -13.19 -0.67 -16.79
C LEU A 60 -14.45 -1.52 -16.63
N GLU A 61 -14.73 -2.39 -17.60
CA GLU A 61 -15.85 -3.34 -17.54
C GLU A 61 -15.73 -4.29 -16.34
N TYR A 62 -14.54 -4.84 -16.12
CA TYR A 62 -14.25 -5.73 -15.00
C TYR A 62 -14.51 -5.05 -13.66
N LEU A 63 -13.91 -3.88 -13.41
CA LEU A 63 -14.04 -3.18 -12.13
C LEU A 63 -15.50 -2.78 -11.87
N ILE A 64 -16.22 -2.28 -12.89
CA ILE A 64 -17.65 -1.96 -12.76
C ILE A 64 -18.45 -3.21 -12.38
N ALA A 65 -18.24 -4.33 -13.07
CA ALA A 65 -18.96 -5.57 -12.81
C ALA A 65 -18.66 -6.11 -11.40
N GLN A 66 -17.39 -6.18 -11.01
CA GLN A 66 -16.99 -6.69 -9.71
C GLN A 66 -17.51 -5.81 -8.57
N HIS A 67 -17.40 -4.48 -8.67
CA HIS A 67 -17.93 -3.58 -7.66
C HIS A 67 -19.45 -3.73 -7.52
N ASN A 68 -20.18 -3.74 -8.64
CA ASN A 68 -21.64 -3.83 -8.63
C ASN A 68 -22.18 -5.18 -8.14
N ASN A 69 -21.38 -6.26 -8.22
CA ASN A 69 -21.72 -7.58 -7.69
C ASN A 69 -21.55 -7.68 -6.15
N THR A 70 -21.09 -6.61 -5.49
CA THR A 70 -20.93 -6.59 -4.03
C THR A 70 -22.05 -5.80 -3.34
N THR A 71 -22.35 -6.18 -2.10
CA THR A 71 -23.18 -5.37 -1.20
C THR A 71 -22.28 -4.36 -0.48
N ARG A 72 -22.45 -3.06 -0.74
CA ARG A 72 -21.69 -1.97 -0.11
C ARG A 72 -22.50 -0.68 0.06
N LYS A 73 -21.95 0.26 0.82
CA LYS A 73 -22.43 1.65 0.93
C LYS A 73 -21.62 2.63 0.07
N LEU A 74 -20.35 2.34 -0.22
CA LEU A 74 -19.43 3.24 -0.92
C LEU A 74 -18.49 2.44 -1.83
N ASP A 75 -18.30 2.94 -3.05
CA ASP A 75 -17.26 2.51 -4.00
C ASP A 75 -16.09 3.50 -3.99
N VAL A 76 -14.88 2.96 -3.99
CA VAL A 76 -13.63 3.75 -4.02
C VAL A 76 -12.69 3.15 -5.06
N SER A 77 -12.21 3.97 -5.99
CA SER A 77 -11.06 3.65 -6.84
C SER A 77 -9.87 4.51 -6.44
N VAL A 78 -8.69 3.93 -6.30
CA VAL A 78 -7.46 4.64 -5.93
C VAL A 78 -6.51 4.69 -7.14
N HIS A 79 -6.05 5.90 -7.47
CA HIS A 79 -5.22 6.22 -8.62
C HIS A 79 -4.08 7.17 -8.24
N PHE A 80 -3.16 7.34 -9.18
CA PHE A 80 -2.13 8.37 -9.14
C PHE A 80 -2.17 9.15 -10.44
N ASN A 81 -2.11 10.48 -10.31
CA ASN A 81 -2.31 11.36 -11.44
C ASN A 81 -1.03 11.51 -12.26
N SER A 82 -1.15 12.15 -13.41
CA SER A 82 -0.01 12.56 -14.22
C SER A 82 -0.31 13.87 -14.93
N THR A 83 0.75 14.60 -15.27
CA THR A 83 0.68 15.80 -16.09
C THR A 83 1.70 15.75 -17.23
N SER A 84 1.72 16.75 -18.10
CA SER A 84 2.70 16.79 -19.20
C SER A 84 4.12 17.05 -18.66
N GLY A 85 5.04 16.14 -18.93
CA GLY A 85 6.45 16.25 -18.53
C GLY A 85 6.69 16.04 -17.04
N ARG A 86 7.96 15.91 -16.64
CA ARG A 86 8.35 15.77 -15.23
C ARG A 86 8.44 17.13 -14.55
N HIS A 87 7.99 17.20 -13.29
CA HIS A 87 7.97 18.40 -12.47
C HIS A 87 8.72 18.20 -11.16
N ASP A 88 9.14 19.30 -10.55
CA ASP A 88 9.78 19.37 -9.23
C ASP A 88 9.00 20.27 -8.26
N THR A 89 7.68 20.34 -8.45
CA THR A 89 6.78 21.20 -7.67
C THR A 89 5.68 20.38 -6.99
N ASN A 90 5.15 20.88 -5.88
CA ASN A 90 4.01 20.28 -5.19
C ASN A 90 2.71 20.53 -5.97
N ILE A 91 2.33 19.57 -6.83
CA ILE A 91 1.13 19.65 -7.66
C ILE A 91 -0.10 19.26 -6.84
N GLY A 92 0.01 18.14 -6.12
CA GLY A 92 -0.87 17.76 -5.03
C GLY A 92 -1.93 16.71 -5.32
N THR A 93 -2.90 16.59 -4.42
CA THR A 93 -3.92 15.54 -4.39
C THR A 93 -5.30 16.06 -4.80
N GLU A 94 -6.12 15.25 -5.46
CA GLU A 94 -7.53 15.55 -5.78
C GLU A 94 -8.43 14.32 -5.64
N VAL A 95 -9.74 14.54 -5.47
CA VAL A 95 -10.71 13.44 -5.43
C VAL A 95 -11.85 13.73 -6.39
N LEU A 96 -12.12 12.80 -7.28
CA LEU A 96 -13.08 12.94 -8.37
C LEU A 96 -14.43 12.37 -7.96
N TYR A 97 -15.51 13.02 -8.39
CA TYR A 97 -16.88 12.60 -8.10
C TYR A 97 -17.83 12.95 -9.26
N VAL A 98 -18.97 12.26 -9.34
CA VAL A 98 -20.07 12.59 -10.28
C VAL A 98 -21.26 13.20 -9.53
N SER A 99 -21.78 12.48 -8.53
CA SER A 99 -22.94 12.92 -7.75
C SER A 99 -22.58 14.12 -6.87
N ASP A 100 -23.39 15.18 -6.90
CA ASP A 100 -23.15 16.36 -6.07
C ASP A 100 -23.24 16.06 -4.56
N LYS A 101 -23.92 14.98 -4.17
CA LYS A 101 -23.93 14.47 -2.80
C LYS A 101 -22.54 14.04 -2.32
N MET A 102 -21.64 13.69 -3.24
CA MET A 102 -20.26 13.27 -2.94
C MET A 102 -19.26 14.43 -2.95
N LYS A 103 -19.66 15.64 -3.35
CA LYS A 103 -18.76 16.80 -3.45
C LYS A 103 -18.04 17.11 -2.13
N ALA A 104 -18.82 17.20 -1.05
CA ALA A 104 -18.30 17.54 0.27
C ALA A 104 -17.33 16.45 0.75
N PHE A 105 -17.73 15.18 0.63
CA PHE A 105 -16.92 14.04 1.02
C PHE A 105 -15.61 13.92 0.21
N ALA A 106 -15.67 14.07 -1.11
CA ALA A 106 -14.48 14.08 -1.96
C ALA A 106 -13.51 15.21 -1.56
N SER A 107 -14.03 16.40 -1.29
CA SER A 107 -13.21 17.54 -0.84
C SER A 107 -12.59 17.28 0.53
N GLN A 108 -13.30 16.58 1.42
CA GLN A 108 -12.82 16.19 2.73
C GLN A 108 -11.67 15.19 2.64
N ILE A 109 -11.78 14.15 1.80
CA ILE A 109 -10.67 13.20 1.58
C ILE A 109 -9.44 13.90 1.00
N SER A 110 -9.60 14.74 -0.03
CA SER A 110 -8.46 15.50 -0.60
C SER A 110 -7.77 16.37 0.45
N LYS A 111 -8.56 17.02 1.32
CA LYS A 111 -8.03 17.81 2.45
C LYS A 111 -7.32 16.94 3.49
N ALA A 112 -7.86 15.77 3.82
CA ALA A 112 -7.28 14.86 4.79
C ALA A 112 -5.90 14.35 4.32
N ILE A 113 -5.79 13.94 3.06
CA ILE A 113 -4.50 13.55 2.43
C ILE A 113 -3.51 14.71 2.46
N SER A 114 -3.96 15.91 2.07
CA SER A 114 -3.12 17.13 2.09
C SER A 114 -2.60 17.45 3.48
N ASN A 115 -3.46 17.41 4.50
CA ASN A 115 -3.07 17.68 5.89
C ASN A 115 -2.08 16.63 6.43
N ALA A 116 -2.23 15.36 6.04
CA ALA A 116 -1.39 14.27 6.50
C ALA A 116 0.03 14.30 5.91
N SER A 117 0.19 14.87 4.71
CA SER A 117 1.41 14.73 3.92
C SER A 117 2.09 16.02 3.52
N GLY A 118 1.38 17.16 3.58
CA GLY A 118 1.83 18.42 3.00
C GLY A 118 1.62 18.53 1.48
N LEU A 119 1.03 17.53 0.81
CA LEU A 119 0.62 17.64 -0.59
C LEU A 119 -0.36 18.81 -0.77
N ARG A 120 -0.28 19.54 -1.88
CA ARG A 120 -1.19 20.65 -2.17
C ARG A 120 -2.62 20.12 -2.29
N ASN A 121 -3.55 20.69 -1.53
CA ASN A 121 -4.96 20.33 -1.65
C ASN A 121 -5.55 20.92 -2.94
N ARG A 122 -6.02 20.07 -3.86
CA ARG A 122 -6.72 20.51 -5.08
C ARG A 122 -8.23 20.29 -5.00
N GLY A 123 -8.72 19.73 -3.90
CA GLY A 123 -10.13 19.57 -3.55
C GLY A 123 -10.86 18.47 -4.31
N GLY A 124 -12.18 18.42 -4.08
CA GLY A 124 -13.08 17.57 -4.84
C GLY A 124 -13.34 18.15 -6.23
N LYS A 125 -13.30 17.31 -7.28
CA LYS A 125 -13.55 17.72 -8.66
C LYS A 125 -14.65 16.90 -9.32
N LYS A 126 -15.67 17.60 -9.84
CA LYS A 126 -16.72 16.95 -10.63
C LYS A 126 -16.14 16.45 -11.95
N ARG A 127 -16.40 15.18 -12.28
CA ARG A 127 -15.95 14.50 -13.51
C ARG A 127 -17.04 13.60 -14.04
N THR A 128 -17.77 14.05 -15.06
CA THR A 128 -18.90 13.32 -15.65
C THR A 128 -18.51 12.42 -16.83
N ASN A 129 -17.23 12.35 -17.15
CA ASN A 129 -16.68 11.59 -18.28
C ASN A 129 -15.90 10.34 -17.84
N LEU A 130 -16.02 9.92 -16.57
CA LEU A 130 -15.30 8.75 -16.05
C LEU A 130 -16.26 7.57 -15.93
N GLY A 131 -16.00 6.52 -16.71
CA GLY A 131 -16.85 5.33 -16.77
C GLY A 131 -17.04 4.66 -15.41
N PHE A 132 -16.00 4.60 -14.57
CA PHE A 132 -16.09 4.00 -13.23
C PHE A 132 -17.15 4.74 -12.40
N LEU A 133 -17.02 6.06 -12.26
CA LEU A 133 -17.92 6.87 -11.44
C LEU A 133 -19.35 6.91 -11.98
N ASN A 134 -19.53 6.85 -13.30
CA ASN A 134 -20.85 6.93 -13.95
C ASN A 134 -21.66 5.64 -13.84
N ASN A 135 -21.02 4.48 -13.66
CA ASN A 135 -21.66 3.17 -13.74
C ASN A 135 -21.73 2.41 -12.41
N MET A 136 -21.47 3.07 -11.28
CA MET A 136 -21.68 2.48 -9.95
C MET A 136 -23.13 2.57 -9.50
N ASN A 137 -23.67 1.46 -8.99
CA ASN A 137 -25.00 1.39 -8.38
C ASN A 137 -25.07 2.04 -6.99
N LYS A 138 -23.93 2.39 -6.40
CA LYS A 138 -23.78 3.02 -5.07
C LYS A 138 -22.93 4.29 -5.20
N PRO A 139 -22.94 5.18 -4.19
CA PRO A 139 -22.06 6.35 -4.19
C PRO A 139 -20.60 5.96 -4.42
N ALA A 140 -19.90 6.73 -5.25
CA ALA A 140 -18.54 6.43 -5.69
C ALA A 140 -17.64 7.66 -5.69
N ILE A 141 -16.35 7.44 -5.40
CA ILE A 141 -15.27 8.43 -5.54
C ILE A 141 -14.05 7.78 -6.21
N LEU A 142 -13.22 8.61 -6.84
CA LEU A 142 -11.92 8.21 -7.38
C LEU A 142 -10.86 9.13 -6.76
N ILE A 143 -9.89 8.56 -6.06
CA ILE A 143 -8.86 9.31 -5.33
C ILE A 143 -7.61 9.36 -6.20
N GLU A 144 -7.12 10.57 -6.47
CA GLU A 144 -5.82 10.81 -7.08
C GLU A 144 -4.83 11.19 -5.96
N ILE A 145 -4.00 10.24 -5.54
CA ILE A 145 -3.14 10.39 -4.35
C ILE A 145 -2.14 11.52 -4.55
N CYS A 146 -1.33 11.44 -5.61
CA CYS A 146 -0.38 12.48 -6.02
C CYS A 146 0.00 12.28 -7.50
N PHE A 147 0.84 13.15 -8.05
CA PHE A 147 1.30 13.03 -9.44
C PHE A 147 2.54 12.13 -9.55
N VAL A 148 2.49 11.07 -10.36
CA VAL A 148 3.59 10.09 -10.54
C VAL A 148 4.88 10.69 -11.10
N ASN A 149 4.76 11.88 -11.72
CA ASN A 149 5.83 12.59 -12.39
C ASN A 149 6.17 13.93 -11.75
N SER A 150 5.81 14.14 -10.47
CA SER A 150 6.38 15.21 -9.66
C SER A 150 7.31 14.65 -8.58
N THR A 151 8.57 15.08 -8.56
CA THR A 151 9.54 14.63 -7.56
C THR A 151 9.16 15.05 -6.14
N VAL A 152 8.53 16.22 -5.98
CA VAL A 152 8.05 16.70 -4.68
C VAL A 152 6.82 15.92 -4.23
N ASP A 153 5.86 15.67 -5.12
CA ASP A 153 4.67 14.88 -4.80
C ASP A 153 5.05 13.46 -4.36
N VAL A 154 5.90 12.79 -5.14
CA VAL A 154 6.36 11.42 -4.83
C VAL A 154 7.11 11.37 -3.50
N SER A 155 7.98 12.33 -3.22
CA SER A 155 8.71 12.42 -1.95
C SER A 155 7.75 12.58 -0.76
N LEU A 156 6.77 13.49 -0.86
CA LEU A 156 5.78 13.68 0.20
C LEU A 156 4.91 12.43 0.39
N TYR A 157 4.46 11.81 -0.70
CA TYR A 157 3.71 10.56 -0.65
C TYR A 157 4.50 9.44 0.07
N GLN A 158 5.77 9.23 -0.30
CA GLN A 158 6.59 8.17 0.29
C GLN A 158 6.91 8.42 1.75
N ASN A 159 7.23 9.68 2.12
CA ASN A 159 7.57 10.04 3.49
C ASN A 159 6.38 9.97 4.46
N TYR A 160 5.16 10.16 3.95
CA TYR A 160 3.92 10.19 4.76
C TYR A 160 2.92 9.11 4.35
N PHE A 161 3.40 7.99 3.80
CA PHE A 161 2.57 6.92 3.25
C PHE A 161 1.54 6.42 4.28
N GLU A 162 1.97 6.18 5.51
CA GLU A 162 1.11 5.62 6.55
C GLU A 162 0.07 6.63 7.04
N GLU A 163 0.48 7.87 7.23
CA GLU A 163 -0.39 8.99 7.62
C GLU A 163 -1.47 9.24 6.56
N ILE A 164 -1.12 9.16 5.28
CA ILE A 164 -2.07 9.22 4.16
C ILE A 164 -3.08 8.07 4.24
N CYS A 165 -2.61 6.83 4.42
CA CYS A 165 -3.49 5.66 4.54
C CYS A 165 -4.48 5.80 5.70
N ILE A 166 -4.00 6.23 6.86
CA ILE A 166 -4.82 6.44 8.06
C ILE A 166 -5.81 7.58 7.85
N ALA A 167 -5.38 8.69 7.26
CA ALA A 167 -6.24 9.83 6.96
C ALA A 167 -7.39 9.43 6.03
N ILE A 168 -7.10 8.73 4.93
CA ILE A 168 -8.13 8.22 4.01
C ILE A 168 -9.06 7.26 4.76
N THR A 169 -8.49 6.30 5.49
CA THR A 169 -9.27 5.29 6.21
C THR A 169 -10.25 5.93 7.19
N ASN A 170 -9.80 6.90 7.98
CA ASN A 170 -10.66 7.61 8.94
C ASN A 170 -11.84 8.29 8.26
N GLU A 171 -11.63 8.94 7.12
CA GLU A 171 -12.70 9.57 6.35
C GLU A 171 -13.68 8.54 5.78
N LEU A 172 -13.18 7.43 5.23
CA LEU A 172 -14.01 6.33 4.76
C LEU A 172 -14.89 5.75 5.88
N ILE A 173 -14.31 5.55 7.07
CA ILE A 173 -15.02 5.05 8.24
C ILE A 173 -16.14 6.01 8.65
N GLN A 174 -15.86 7.31 8.77
CA GLN A 174 -16.87 8.29 9.16
C GLN A 174 -18.03 8.35 8.15
N TYR A 175 -17.76 8.14 6.87
CA TYR A 175 -18.80 8.09 5.85
C TYR A 175 -19.73 6.87 6.02
N VAL A 176 -19.18 5.67 6.21
CA VAL A 176 -19.99 4.43 6.24
C VAL A 176 -20.55 4.08 7.64
N LYS A 177 -19.91 4.59 8.69
CA LYS A 177 -20.25 4.37 10.10
C LYS A 177 -19.93 5.64 10.92
N PRO A 178 -20.74 6.70 10.80
CA PRO A 178 -20.54 7.95 11.54
C PRO A 178 -20.44 7.73 13.06
N GLY A 179 -19.51 8.42 13.71
CA GLY A 179 -19.29 8.33 15.15
C GLY A 179 -18.39 7.18 15.60
N HIS A 180 -17.85 6.39 14.67
CA HIS A 180 -16.76 5.46 14.97
C HIS A 180 -15.53 6.22 15.46
N ILE A 181 -14.77 5.63 16.38
CA ILE A 181 -13.54 6.24 16.90
C ILE A 181 -12.49 6.25 15.77
N PRO A 182 -11.85 7.40 15.45
CA PRO A 182 -10.76 7.44 14.48
C PRO A 182 -9.57 6.59 14.90
N ILE A 183 -8.90 6.00 13.92
CA ILE A 183 -7.62 5.32 14.09
C ILE A 183 -6.57 6.38 14.45
N ASP A 184 -5.87 6.18 15.57
CA ASP A 184 -4.71 6.97 15.99
C ASP A 184 -3.44 6.38 15.33
N SER A 185 -2.61 7.25 14.76
CA SER A 185 -1.33 6.86 14.14
C SER A 185 -0.39 6.12 15.10
N LYS A 186 -0.44 6.42 16.40
CA LYS A 186 0.37 5.68 17.40
C LYS A 186 -0.16 4.28 17.73
N SER A 187 -1.46 4.03 17.60
CA SER A 187 -2.03 2.69 17.82
C SER A 187 -1.93 1.84 16.54
N ALA A 188 -2.06 2.45 15.36
CA ALA A 188 -1.87 1.80 14.07
C ALA A 188 -0.44 1.28 13.88
N GLN A 189 0.58 2.04 14.30
CA GLN A 189 1.99 1.62 14.24
C GLN A 189 2.28 0.42 15.15
N ARG A 190 1.78 0.42 16.40
CA ARG A 190 1.92 -0.72 17.33
C ARG A 190 1.23 -1.99 16.83
N ASN A 191 0.00 -1.86 16.32
CA ASN A 191 -0.72 -2.99 15.74
C ASN A 191 -0.06 -3.48 14.45
N GLN A 192 0.55 -2.59 13.65
CA GLN A 192 1.29 -2.97 12.44
C GLN A 192 2.59 -3.69 12.77
N GLU A 193 3.33 -3.28 13.80
CA GLU A 193 4.47 -4.02 14.32
C GLU A 193 4.04 -5.42 14.77
N GLU A 194 2.93 -5.55 15.48
CA GLU A 194 2.41 -6.85 15.95
C GLU A 194 1.87 -7.73 14.80
N THR A 195 1.20 -7.14 13.80
CA THR A 195 0.69 -7.88 12.63
C THR A 195 1.81 -8.30 11.69
N ASN A 196 2.77 -7.41 11.42
CA ASN A 196 3.98 -7.73 10.66
C ASN A 196 4.83 -8.75 11.42
N SER A 197 4.90 -8.67 12.75
CA SER A 197 5.52 -9.70 13.58
C SER A 197 4.80 -11.03 13.38
N ASN A 198 3.48 -11.07 13.37
CA ASN A 198 2.71 -12.31 13.22
C ASN A 198 2.82 -12.93 11.82
N GLU A 199 2.84 -12.11 10.76
CA GLU A 199 3.01 -12.56 9.37
C GLU A 199 4.46 -12.96 9.07
N LEU A 200 5.43 -12.24 9.64
CA LEU A 200 6.82 -12.64 9.65
C LEU A 200 7.00 -13.93 10.46
N ASN A 201 6.38 -14.05 11.63
CA ASN A 201 6.43 -15.24 12.49
C ASN A 201 5.77 -16.45 11.83
N SER A 202 4.69 -16.29 11.04
CA SER A 202 4.07 -17.39 10.30
C SER A 202 4.95 -17.85 9.13
N THR A 203 5.53 -16.89 8.40
CA THR A 203 6.52 -17.15 7.34
C THR A 203 7.79 -17.80 7.90
N LEU A 204 8.22 -17.36 9.08
CA LEU A 204 9.34 -17.92 9.83
C LEU A 204 9.03 -19.33 10.32
N LYS A 205 7.86 -19.61 10.89
CA LYS A 205 7.47 -20.96 11.31
C LYS A 205 7.39 -21.95 10.14
N GLY A 206 6.94 -21.49 8.96
CA GLY A 206 6.94 -22.31 7.75
C GLY A 206 8.35 -22.63 7.24
N THR A 207 9.29 -21.68 7.38
CA THR A 207 10.68 -21.82 6.93
C THR A 207 11.55 -22.54 7.96
N LEU A 208 11.31 -22.29 9.24
CA LEU A 208 11.95 -22.83 10.45
C LEU A 208 11.01 -23.85 11.10
N SER A 209 10.68 -24.91 10.37
CA SER A 209 9.97 -26.04 10.99
C SER A 209 10.92 -26.85 11.88
N LEU A 210 10.44 -27.27 13.06
CA LEU A 210 11.12 -28.22 13.95
C LEU A 210 11.48 -29.55 13.26
N GLN A 211 10.87 -29.85 12.10
CA GLN A 211 11.20 -31.03 11.29
C GLN A 211 12.50 -30.87 10.50
N ASN A 212 13.00 -29.65 10.31
CA ASN A 212 14.14 -29.36 9.43
C ASN A 212 15.44 -29.01 10.19
N PHE A 213 15.35 -28.73 11.50
CA PHE A 213 16.50 -28.39 12.34
C PHE A 213 16.52 -29.26 13.58
N THR A 214 17.67 -29.87 13.89
CA THR A 214 17.83 -30.86 14.96
C THR A 214 17.92 -30.27 16.37
N GLY A 215 17.92 -28.93 16.52
CA GLY A 215 18.16 -28.27 17.81
C GLY A 215 17.16 -27.15 18.12
N PRO A 216 16.40 -27.20 19.24
CA PRO A 216 15.44 -26.17 19.60
C PRO A 216 16.09 -24.81 19.92
N THR A 217 17.32 -24.80 20.44
CA THR A 217 18.07 -23.56 20.71
C THR A 217 18.52 -22.84 19.44
N LEU A 218 18.73 -23.57 18.33
CA LEU A 218 19.05 -22.97 17.04
C LEU A 218 17.85 -22.21 16.49
N ILE A 219 16.64 -22.78 16.61
CA ILE A 219 15.40 -22.16 16.16
C ILE A 219 15.17 -20.84 16.90
N THR A 220 15.27 -20.84 18.23
CA THR A 220 15.10 -19.61 19.03
C THR A 220 16.10 -18.51 18.62
N ARG A 221 17.37 -18.85 18.40
CA ARG A 221 18.37 -17.86 17.97
C ARG A 221 18.14 -17.35 16.55
N LEU A 222 17.64 -18.18 15.65
CA LEU A 222 17.27 -17.78 14.29
C LEU A 222 16.06 -16.84 14.32
N GLU A 223 15.03 -17.16 15.11
CA GLU A 223 13.85 -16.30 15.31
C GLU A 223 14.24 -14.91 15.85
N GLU A 224 15.13 -14.85 16.85
CA GLU A 224 15.65 -13.58 17.41
C GLU A 224 16.38 -12.69 16.40
N ILE A 225 17.02 -13.30 15.39
CA ILE A 225 17.74 -12.57 14.34
C ILE A 225 16.76 -12.14 13.26
N LEU A 226 15.92 -13.07 12.81
CA LEU A 226 15.03 -12.88 11.67
C LEU A 226 13.87 -11.91 11.94
N THR A 227 13.51 -11.73 13.21
CA THR A 227 12.52 -10.72 13.64
C THR A 227 13.14 -9.34 13.87
N ASN A 228 14.46 -9.21 13.84
CA ASN A 228 15.17 -7.97 14.12
C ASN A 228 15.76 -7.36 12.85
N LYS A 229 15.01 -6.43 12.23
CA LYS A 229 15.41 -5.75 10.98
C LYS A 229 16.77 -5.04 11.09
N GLN A 230 17.13 -4.51 12.27
CA GLN A 230 18.42 -3.86 12.48
C GLN A 230 19.58 -4.87 12.48
N LYS A 231 19.41 -6.04 13.11
CA LYS A 231 20.40 -7.13 13.03
C LYS A 231 20.57 -7.65 11.61
N ILE A 232 19.46 -7.84 10.88
CA ILE A 232 19.49 -8.24 9.46
C ILE A 232 20.28 -7.22 8.64
N LYS A 233 19.97 -5.92 8.79
CA LYS A 233 20.66 -4.84 8.10
C LYS A 233 22.18 -4.86 8.38
N GLN A 234 22.58 -4.98 9.64
CA GLN A 234 24.00 -5.05 10.03
C GLN A 234 24.71 -6.25 9.41
N MET A 235 24.05 -7.41 9.32
CA MET A 235 24.61 -8.59 8.66
C MET A 235 24.82 -8.37 7.16
N LEU A 236 23.85 -7.77 6.48
CA LEU A 236 23.97 -7.46 5.05
C LEU A 236 25.07 -6.42 4.78
N GLU A 237 25.11 -5.33 5.56
CA GLU A 237 26.15 -4.30 5.46
C GLU A 237 27.54 -4.90 5.66
N LYS A 238 27.69 -5.82 6.61
CA LYS A 238 28.93 -6.57 6.80
C LYS A 238 29.26 -7.42 5.58
N GLY A 239 28.30 -8.20 5.07
CA GLY A 239 28.51 -9.03 3.89
C GLY A 239 28.93 -8.23 2.65
N ILE A 240 28.38 -7.03 2.47
CA ILE A 240 28.75 -6.11 1.40
C ILE A 240 30.17 -5.58 1.62
N LYS A 241 30.49 -5.15 2.84
CA LYS A 241 31.83 -4.67 3.20
C LYS A 241 32.90 -5.74 2.98
N ASP A 242 32.58 -6.97 3.35
CA ASP A 242 33.47 -8.13 3.19
C ASP A 242 33.47 -8.65 1.74
N GLN A 243 32.71 -8.03 0.82
CA GLN A 243 32.53 -8.43 -0.58
C GLN A 243 31.94 -9.83 -0.78
N ALA A 244 31.32 -10.41 0.25
CA ALA A 244 30.65 -11.71 0.21
C ALA A 244 29.36 -11.66 -0.64
N ILE A 245 28.71 -10.50 -0.69
CA ILE A 245 27.42 -10.30 -1.34
C ILE A 245 27.32 -8.90 -1.98
N GLN A 246 26.36 -8.72 -2.89
CA GLN A 246 26.13 -7.47 -3.60
C GLN A 246 25.18 -6.50 -2.85
N PRO A 247 25.27 -5.17 -3.07
CA PRO A 247 24.41 -4.18 -2.40
C PRO A 247 22.89 -4.36 -2.61
N ILE A 248 22.49 -5.07 -3.67
CA ILE A 248 21.08 -5.34 -4.00
C ILE A 248 20.28 -5.96 -2.85
N TRP A 249 20.94 -6.72 -1.96
CA TRP A 249 20.27 -7.34 -0.82
C TRP A 249 19.81 -6.32 0.22
N LEU A 250 20.54 -5.22 0.38
CA LEU A 250 20.14 -4.11 1.23
C LEU A 250 18.95 -3.35 0.64
N GLU A 251 18.89 -3.22 -0.68
CA GLU A 251 17.73 -2.67 -1.38
C GLU A 251 16.48 -3.55 -1.20
N LYS A 252 16.61 -4.88 -1.38
CA LYS A 252 15.51 -5.83 -1.12
C LYS A 252 15.01 -5.74 0.33
N LEU A 253 15.90 -5.55 1.31
CA LEU A 253 15.50 -5.34 2.71
C LEU A 253 14.69 -4.04 2.90
N ASN A 254 15.15 -2.95 2.28
CA ASN A 254 14.48 -1.65 2.39
C ASN A 254 13.11 -1.67 1.71
N ASN A 255 13.00 -2.37 0.57
CA ASN A 255 11.77 -2.49 -0.21
C ASN A 255 10.82 -3.59 0.28
N GLY A 256 11.20 -4.34 1.33
CA GLY A 256 10.37 -5.40 1.90
C GLY A 256 10.25 -6.66 1.04
N THR A 257 11.18 -6.87 0.10
CA THR A 257 11.17 -8.02 -0.84
C THR A 257 12.25 -9.07 -0.52
N LEU A 258 13.04 -8.86 0.53
CA LEU A 258 14.02 -9.85 1.01
C LEU A 258 13.29 -10.98 1.74
N THR A 259 13.39 -12.20 1.20
CA THR A 259 12.74 -13.38 1.81
C THR A 259 13.59 -14.00 2.92
N THR A 260 12.97 -14.83 3.77
CA THR A 260 13.71 -15.59 4.79
C THR A 260 14.72 -16.54 4.14
N SER A 261 14.36 -17.18 3.03
CA SER A 261 15.26 -18.06 2.27
C SER A 261 16.45 -17.29 1.67
N ASP A 262 16.22 -16.09 1.12
CA ASP A 262 17.31 -15.21 0.66
C ASP A 262 18.29 -14.95 1.82
N PHE A 263 17.77 -14.56 2.98
CA PHE A 263 18.60 -14.22 4.13
C PHE A 263 19.40 -15.41 4.67
N LEU A 264 18.79 -16.60 4.74
CA LEU A 264 19.49 -17.83 5.16
C LEU A 264 20.62 -18.21 4.18
N GLY A 265 20.38 -18.10 2.87
CA GLY A 265 21.39 -18.33 1.84
C GLY A 265 22.55 -17.32 1.93
N ILE A 266 22.21 -16.03 2.07
CA ILE A 266 23.19 -14.95 2.27
C ILE A 266 24.03 -15.18 3.52
N GLY A 267 23.41 -15.58 4.64
CA GLY A 267 24.13 -15.89 5.88
C GLY A 267 25.21 -16.96 5.67
N THR A 268 24.92 -17.95 4.82
CA THR A 268 25.89 -19.00 4.45
C THR A 268 27.06 -18.43 3.64
N LEU A 269 26.79 -17.58 2.65
CA LEU A 269 27.83 -16.93 1.84
C LEU A 269 28.73 -16.01 2.69
N ILE A 270 28.15 -15.22 3.60
CA ILE A 270 28.90 -14.36 4.51
C ILE A 270 29.80 -15.18 5.45
N ALA A 271 29.32 -16.33 5.92
CA ALA A 271 30.10 -17.21 6.79
C ALA A 271 31.26 -17.89 6.03
N ALA A 272 31.03 -18.33 4.79
CA ALA A 272 32.05 -18.96 3.95
C ALA A 272 33.14 -17.98 3.46
N ASN A 273 32.81 -16.69 3.39
CA ASN A 273 33.76 -15.65 2.97
C ASN A 273 34.80 -15.27 4.05
N LYS A 274 34.83 -15.96 5.20
CA LYS A 274 35.83 -15.78 6.27
C LYS A 274 37.03 -16.72 6.18
N THR A 275 37.14 -17.50 5.11
CA THR A 275 38.12 -18.60 4.99
C THR A 275 39.28 -18.34 4.01
N GLU A 276 39.61 -17.08 3.76
CA GLU A 276 40.87 -16.67 3.10
C GLU A 276 41.63 -15.64 3.94
#